data_AF-A0A953PDA1-F1
#
_entry.id   AF-A0A953PDA1-F1
#
_cell.length_a   1.000
_cell.length_b   1.000
_cell.length_c   1.000
_cell.angle_alpha   90.00
_cell.angle_beta   90.00
_cell.angle_gamma   90.00
#
_symmetry.space_group_name_H-M   'P 1'
#
loop_
_entity.id
_entity.type
_entity.pdbx_description
1 polymer ?
#
loop_
_entity_poly.entity_id
_entity_poly.type
_entity_poly.pdbx_seq_one_letter_code
_entity_poly.pdbx_strand_id
1 'polypeptide(L)'
;MAATVDMISNGRLNFGIGAGWDEVEAAAYGIPFPRAGIRVEMLDEALQIIKGLWTQDEVIFKGKYYQLDKAVSLPRPVQKPYPPILIAGGGDKMLRLIAKHANAWNSGFVSPEGFREEIARLEKACRETGRDRSEIENTFQSRTVIAEKDENAFERAEEWREERKGAVDDPDWKFAIKGSPKTCEKVLQTYVDVGVTHFTLLFADPATLKPLQLFANEVIPIFR
;
A
#
# COMPACT_ATOMS: atom_id res chain seq x y z
N MET A 1 -1.74 -18.93 5.06
CA MET A 1 -2.40 -18.39 3.85
C MET A 1 -1.40 -17.76 2.88
N ALA A 2 -0.69 -16.69 3.23
CA ALA A 2 0.25 -16.02 2.31
C ALA A 2 1.33 -16.95 1.73
N ALA A 3 1.97 -17.80 2.53
CA ALA A 3 2.93 -18.79 2.00
C ALA A 3 2.31 -19.75 0.97
N THR A 4 1.08 -20.19 1.19
CA THR A 4 0.34 -21.05 0.26
C THR A 4 0.02 -20.32 -1.05
N VAL A 5 -0.41 -19.06 -0.96
CA VAL A 5 -0.66 -18.21 -2.15
C VAL A 5 0.63 -17.99 -2.93
N ASP A 6 1.73 -17.72 -2.23
CA ASP A 6 3.03 -17.58 -2.85
C ASP A 6 3.43 -18.83 -3.64
N MET A 7 3.26 -20.02 -3.05
CA MET A 7 3.53 -21.29 -3.73
C MET A 7 2.62 -21.51 -4.95
N ILE A 8 1.30 -21.38 -4.80
CA ILE A 8 0.35 -21.63 -5.89
C ILE A 8 0.55 -20.63 -7.02
N SER A 9 0.92 -19.40 -6.70
CA SER A 9 1.20 -18.36 -7.70
C SER A 9 2.58 -18.49 -8.35
N ASN A 10 3.42 -19.43 -7.90
CA ASN A 10 4.84 -19.56 -8.28
C ASN A 10 5.62 -18.26 -8.05
N GLY A 11 5.46 -17.68 -6.87
CA GLY A 11 6.25 -16.54 -6.42
C GLY A 11 5.78 -15.19 -6.95
N ARG A 12 4.48 -15.02 -7.21
CA ARG A 12 3.92 -13.75 -7.70
C ARG A 12 3.23 -12.92 -6.62
N LEU A 13 3.36 -13.32 -5.35
CA LEU A 13 2.73 -12.62 -4.23
C LEU A 13 3.58 -11.40 -3.83
N ASN A 14 2.96 -10.22 -3.79
CA ASN A 14 3.41 -9.09 -2.96
C ASN A 14 2.55 -9.08 -1.69
N PHE A 15 3.18 -9.24 -0.52
CA PHE A 15 2.49 -9.36 0.76
C PHE A 15 2.19 -7.98 1.37
N GLY A 16 1.01 -7.44 1.03
CA GLY A 16 0.48 -6.22 1.63
C GLY A 16 -0.05 -6.45 3.04
N ILE A 17 0.43 -5.69 4.03
CA ILE A 17 -0.04 -5.77 5.42
C ILE A 17 -0.01 -4.40 6.11
N GLY A 18 -0.98 -4.13 6.98
CA GLY A 18 -1.10 -2.87 7.71
C GLY A 18 -1.68 -3.05 9.12
N ALA A 19 -1.78 -1.95 9.87
CA ALA A 19 -2.20 -1.94 11.28
C ALA A 19 -3.74 -1.83 11.47
N GLY A 20 -4.51 -1.87 10.38
CA GLY A 20 -5.97 -1.69 10.40
C GLY A 20 -6.40 -0.22 10.55
N TRP A 21 -7.42 0.17 9.78
CA TRP A 21 -7.95 1.53 9.73
C TRP A 21 -9.46 1.61 10.03
N ASP A 22 -10.22 0.56 9.73
CA ASP A 22 -11.69 0.53 9.89
C ASP A 22 -12.11 -0.12 11.22
N GLU A 23 -12.54 0.71 12.17
CA GLU A 23 -13.05 0.26 13.47
C GLU A 23 -14.40 -0.43 13.38
N VAL A 24 -15.25 0.00 12.43
CA VAL A 24 -16.59 -0.56 12.23
C VAL A 24 -16.46 -1.99 11.70
N GLU A 25 -15.58 -2.19 10.72
CA GLU A 25 -15.24 -3.53 10.22
C GLU A 25 -14.70 -4.42 11.35
N ALA A 26 -13.72 -3.92 12.12
CA ALA A 26 -13.15 -4.69 13.22
C ALA A 26 -14.22 -5.11 14.24
N ALA A 27 -15.12 -4.20 14.62
CA ALA A 27 -16.22 -4.49 15.53
C ALA A 27 -17.20 -5.53 14.96
N ALA A 28 -17.51 -5.47 13.67
CA ALA A 28 -18.39 -6.43 13.01
C ALA A 28 -17.84 -7.87 13.05
N TYR A 29 -16.51 -8.03 13.02
CA TYR A 29 -15.84 -9.33 13.16
C TYR A 29 -15.48 -9.69 14.61
N GLY A 30 -15.83 -8.85 15.59
CA GLY A 30 -15.49 -9.05 17.00
C GLY A 30 -13.98 -8.94 17.28
N ILE A 31 -13.23 -8.23 16.44
CA ILE A 31 -11.79 -8.03 16.56
C ILE A 31 -11.54 -6.79 17.44
N PRO A 32 -10.77 -6.90 18.53
CA PRO A 32 -10.41 -5.73 19.33
C PRO A 32 -9.67 -4.67 18.50
N PHE A 33 -10.08 -3.41 18.64
CA PHE A 33 -9.49 -2.28 17.91
C PHE A 33 -8.81 -1.27 18.85
N PRO A 34 -7.63 -1.61 19.42
CA PRO A 34 -6.95 -0.70 20.34
C PRO A 34 -6.44 0.55 19.60
N ARG A 35 -6.03 1.58 20.35
CA ARG A 35 -5.49 2.83 19.76
C ARG A 35 -4.37 2.56 18.74
N ALA A 36 -4.29 3.41 17.70
CA ALA A 36 -3.39 3.22 16.56
C ALA A 36 -1.94 2.90 16.95
N GLY A 37 -1.39 3.59 17.95
CA GLY A 37 -0.04 3.33 18.42
C GLY A 37 0.18 1.90 18.93
N ILE A 38 -0.81 1.27 19.55
CA ILE A 38 -0.73 -0.13 19.99
C ILE A 38 -0.79 -1.06 18.76
N ARG A 39 -1.70 -0.80 17.81
CA ARG A 39 -1.81 -1.61 16.59
C ARG A 39 -0.52 -1.61 15.76
N VAL A 40 0.20 -0.49 15.70
CA VAL A 40 1.52 -0.43 15.06
C VAL A 40 2.56 -1.28 15.80
N GLU A 41 2.55 -1.33 17.14
CA GLU A 41 3.45 -2.25 17.87
C GLU A 41 3.07 -3.71 17.66
N MET A 42 1.78 -4.03 17.63
CA MET A 42 1.29 -5.36 17.29
C MET A 42 1.75 -5.75 15.88
N LEU A 43 1.69 -4.84 14.90
CA LEU A 43 2.17 -5.12 13.54
C LEU A 43 3.68 -5.40 13.50
N ASP A 44 4.49 -4.66 14.28
CA ASP A 44 5.95 -4.88 14.38
C ASP A 44 6.24 -6.31 14.88
N GLU A 45 5.60 -6.76 15.96
CA GLU A 45 5.75 -8.13 16.46
C GLU A 45 5.24 -9.18 15.46
N ALA A 46 4.09 -8.93 14.83
CA ALA A 46 3.53 -9.83 13.82
C ALA A 46 4.47 -10.02 12.63
N LEU A 47 5.10 -8.95 12.15
CA LEU A 47 6.07 -9.02 11.05
C LEU A 47 7.33 -9.80 11.42
N GLN A 48 7.83 -9.68 12.66
CA GLN A 48 8.93 -10.50 13.16
C GLN A 48 8.56 -11.98 13.17
N ILE A 49 7.38 -12.31 13.70
CA ILE A 49 6.84 -13.67 13.73
C ILE A 49 6.69 -14.24 12.31
N ILE A 50 6.02 -13.50 11.41
CA ILE A 50 5.75 -13.94 10.04
C ILE A 50 7.07 -14.24 9.31
N LYS A 51 8.04 -13.34 9.38
CA LYS A 51 9.36 -13.54 8.79
C LYS A 51 10.06 -14.76 9.39
N GLY A 52 10.03 -14.92 10.72
CA GLY A 52 10.56 -16.09 11.40
C GLY A 52 9.95 -17.38 10.88
N LEU A 53 8.62 -17.45 10.83
CA LEU A 53 7.88 -18.64 10.39
C LEU A 53 8.18 -19.02 8.93
N TRP A 54 8.52 -18.05 8.09
CA TRP A 54 8.89 -18.29 6.69
C TRP A 54 10.35 -18.67 6.47
N THR A 55 11.22 -18.36 7.42
CA THR A 55 12.69 -18.46 7.24
C THR A 55 13.37 -19.46 8.18
N GLN A 56 12.71 -19.85 9.27
CA GLN A 56 13.27 -20.70 10.31
C GLN A 56 12.50 -22.02 10.40
N ASP A 57 13.16 -23.07 10.88
CA ASP A 57 12.54 -24.37 11.12
C ASP A 57 11.54 -24.32 12.27
N GLU A 58 11.86 -23.55 13.31
CA GLU A 58 11.06 -23.41 14.51
C GLU A 58 11.22 -21.97 15.04
N VAL A 59 10.12 -21.35 15.47
CA VAL A 59 10.09 -19.97 15.98
C VAL A 59 9.64 -19.95 17.43
N ILE A 60 10.50 -19.41 18.29
CA ILE A 60 10.14 -19.00 19.65
C ILE A 60 10.09 -17.48 19.67
N PHE A 61 8.97 -16.91 20.11
CA PHE A 61 8.78 -15.47 20.17
C PHE A 61 8.15 -15.10 21.51
N LYS A 62 8.74 -14.12 22.21
CA LYS A 62 8.27 -13.65 23.52
C LYS A 62 8.03 -12.15 23.47
N GLY A 63 6.99 -11.77 22.75
CA GLY A 63 6.56 -10.39 22.63
C GLY A 63 5.60 -9.97 23.74
N LYS A 64 5.26 -8.68 23.70
CA LYS A 64 4.24 -8.07 24.54
C LYS A 64 2.84 -8.46 24.10
N TYR A 65 2.62 -8.64 22.80
CA TYR A 65 1.30 -8.93 22.22
C TYR A 65 1.16 -10.37 21.78
N TYR A 66 2.24 -10.98 21.31
CA TYR A 66 2.23 -12.36 20.84
C TYR A 66 3.31 -13.19 21.52
N GLN A 67 2.97 -14.46 21.80
CA GLN A 67 3.90 -15.45 22.33
C GLN A 67 3.78 -16.71 21.49
N LEU A 68 4.93 -17.22 21.04
CA LEU A 68 5.06 -18.48 20.34
C LEU A 68 6.08 -19.33 21.06
N ASP A 69 5.75 -20.60 21.26
CA ASP A 69 6.68 -21.61 21.72
C ASP A 69 6.80 -22.66 20.62
N LYS A 70 8.01 -22.78 20.06
CA LYS A 70 8.36 -23.78 19.06
C LYS A 70 7.41 -23.88 17.86
N ALA A 71 6.96 -22.73 17.37
CA ALA A 71 6.00 -22.68 16.27
C ALA A 71 6.66 -23.02 14.93
N VAL A 72 5.97 -23.82 14.12
CA VAL A 72 6.41 -24.23 12.78
C VAL A 72 5.37 -23.78 11.76
N SER A 73 5.81 -23.29 10.60
CA SER A 73 4.91 -22.98 9.48
C SER A 73 5.37 -23.67 8.20
N LEU A 74 4.57 -24.62 7.73
CA LEU A 74 4.73 -25.29 6.45
C LEU A 74 3.43 -25.23 5.65
N PRO A 75 3.51 -25.10 4.31
CA PRO A 75 4.75 -24.95 3.55
C PRO A 75 5.33 -23.53 3.64
N ARG A 76 6.62 -23.39 3.33
CA ARG A 76 7.27 -22.07 3.23
C ARG A 76 6.98 -21.39 1.89
N PRO A 77 7.06 -20.06 1.81
CA PRO A 77 7.06 -19.35 0.54
C PRO A 77 8.16 -19.84 -0.41
N VAL A 78 7.87 -19.82 -1.71
CA VAL A 78 8.85 -20.11 -2.77
C VAL A 78 9.80 -18.94 -2.97
N GLN A 79 9.33 -17.69 -2.82
CA GLN A 79 10.17 -16.49 -2.85
C GLN A 79 11.15 -16.47 -1.66
N LYS A 80 12.37 -15.99 -1.89
CA LYS A 80 13.44 -15.92 -0.88
C LYS A 80 13.92 -14.48 -0.66
N PRO A 81 14.20 -14.07 0.60
CA PRO A 81 13.99 -14.83 1.84
C PRO A 81 12.50 -15.05 2.17
N TYR A 82 11.62 -14.21 1.64
CA TYR A 82 10.16 -14.27 1.75
C TYR A 82 9.53 -13.38 0.65
N PRO A 83 8.20 -13.44 0.41
CA PRO A 83 7.52 -12.55 -0.53
C PRO A 83 7.74 -11.07 -0.18
N PRO A 84 7.93 -10.16 -1.16
CA PRO A 84 8.10 -8.74 -0.89
C PRO A 84 6.98 -8.18 -0.01
N ILE A 85 7.35 -7.49 1.06
CA ILE A 85 6.40 -6.94 2.02
C ILE A 85 6.09 -5.50 1.66
N LEU A 86 4.82 -5.24 1.36
CA LEU A 86 4.29 -3.89 1.13
C LEU A 86 3.56 -3.42 2.40
N ILE A 87 3.91 -2.22 2.86
CA ILE A 87 3.28 -1.62 4.05
C ILE A 87 2.77 -0.23 3.68
N ALA A 88 1.48 -0.02 3.91
CA ALA A 88 0.83 1.27 3.70
C ALA A 88 0.77 2.10 4.99
N GLY A 89 0.91 3.42 4.86
CA GLY A 89 0.64 4.36 5.94
C GLY A 89 1.70 5.44 6.12
N GLY A 90 1.42 6.36 7.05
CA GLY A 90 2.24 7.52 7.35
C GLY A 90 2.36 7.79 8.86
N GLY A 91 3.13 8.82 9.19
CA GLY A 91 3.45 9.22 10.56
C GLY A 91 4.65 8.47 11.16
N ASP A 92 5.35 9.14 12.09
CA ASP A 92 6.68 8.76 12.54
C ASP A 92 6.80 7.32 13.04
N LYS A 93 5.80 6.81 13.77
CA LYS A 93 5.83 5.45 14.30
C LYS A 93 5.69 4.41 13.19
N MET A 94 4.80 4.66 12.23
CA MET A 94 4.58 3.77 11.10
C MET A 94 5.77 3.79 10.15
N LEU A 95 6.34 4.96 9.87
CA LEU A 95 7.54 5.10 9.03
C LEU A 95 8.76 4.39 9.62
N ARG A 96 8.93 4.39 10.95
CA ARG A 96 9.94 3.54 11.62
C ARG A 96 9.70 2.05 11.43
N LEU A 97 8.45 1.59 11.49
CA LEU A 97 8.10 0.19 11.23
C LEU A 97 8.37 -0.18 9.77
N ILE A 98 7.97 0.69 8.83
CA ILE A 98 8.25 0.55 7.39
C ILE A 98 9.75 0.43 7.15
N ALA A 99 10.56 1.33 7.71
CA ALA A 99 12.01 1.29 7.60
C ALA A 99 12.63 -0.03 8.10
N LYS A 100 12.08 -0.63 9.16
CA LYS A 100 12.55 -1.93 9.66
C LYS A 100 12.16 -3.10 8.76
N HIS A 101 10.94 -3.09 8.20
CA HIS A 101 10.32 -4.32 7.72
C HIS A 101 9.95 -4.35 6.23
N ALA A 102 9.69 -3.21 5.59
CA ALA A 102 9.09 -3.17 4.26
C ALA A 102 10.13 -3.36 3.15
N ASN A 103 9.67 -3.94 2.04
CA ASN A 103 10.32 -3.87 0.73
C ASN A 103 9.69 -2.79 -0.15
N ALA A 104 8.42 -2.46 0.10
CA ALA A 104 7.69 -1.40 -0.57
C ALA A 104 6.88 -0.60 0.44
N TRP A 105 6.97 0.72 0.36
CA TRP A 105 6.14 1.65 1.12
C TRP A 105 5.04 2.18 0.24
N ASN A 106 3.80 2.10 0.72
CA ASN A 106 2.65 2.67 0.04
C ASN A 106 2.16 3.92 0.78
N SER A 107 2.25 5.04 0.10
CA SER A 107 1.59 6.28 0.51
C SER A 107 0.54 6.66 -0.54
N GLY A 108 -0.43 7.44 -0.14
CA GLY A 108 -1.54 7.84 -0.99
C GLY A 108 -2.13 9.14 -0.48
N PHE A 109 -2.99 9.73 -1.30
CA PHE A 109 -3.88 10.80 -0.84
C PHE A 109 -3.13 12.06 -0.36
N VAL A 110 -1.97 12.31 -0.97
CA VAL A 110 -1.13 13.50 -0.77
C VAL A 110 -0.74 14.09 -2.12
N SER A 111 -0.40 15.38 -2.14
CA SER A 111 0.20 16.02 -3.32
C SER A 111 1.61 15.48 -3.58
N PRO A 112 2.21 15.73 -4.75
CA PRO A 112 3.62 15.39 -5.00
C PRO A 112 4.57 15.98 -3.95
N GLU A 113 4.33 17.22 -3.51
CA GLU A 113 5.14 17.83 -2.45
C GLU A 113 4.93 17.16 -1.10
N GLY A 114 3.69 16.80 -0.76
CA GLY A 114 3.40 16.01 0.45
C GLY A 114 4.10 14.65 0.42
N PHE A 115 4.12 13.98 -0.74
CA PHE A 115 4.86 12.72 -0.92
C PHE A 115 6.37 12.92 -0.71
N ARG A 116 6.94 14.02 -1.25
CA ARG A 116 8.34 14.38 -1.01
C ARG A 116 8.66 14.59 0.47
N GLU A 117 7.78 15.28 1.21
CA GLU A 117 7.93 15.45 2.65
C GLU A 117 7.89 14.10 3.40
N GLU A 118 7.00 13.19 2.99
CA GLU A 118 6.93 11.86 3.58
C GLU A 118 8.16 10.99 3.25
N ILE A 119 8.71 11.10 2.04
CA ILE A 119 10.01 10.47 1.70
C ILE A 119 11.09 10.94 2.67
N ALA A 120 11.20 12.24 2.94
CA ALA A 120 12.22 12.78 3.84
C ALA A 120 12.05 12.25 5.29
N ARG A 121 10.80 12.03 5.73
CA ARG A 121 10.51 11.39 7.02
C ARG A 121 10.86 9.91 7.03
N LEU A 122 10.60 9.18 5.93
CA LEU A 122 11.01 7.79 5.79
C LEU A 122 12.53 7.65 5.76
N GLU A 123 13.24 8.54 5.06
CA GLU A 123 14.71 8.58 5.07
C GLU A 123 15.27 8.78 6.48
N LYS A 124 14.66 9.69 7.25
CA LYS A 124 15.02 9.87 8.66
C LYS A 124 14.81 8.57 9.45
N ALA A 125 13.68 7.89 9.27
CA ALA A 125 13.41 6.62 9.93
C ALA A 125 14.39 5.50 9.49
N CYS A 126 14.80 5.48 8.22
CA CYS A 126 15.84 4.58 7.71
C CYS A 126 17.18 4.83 8.39
N ARG A 127 17.60 6.10 8.52
CA ARG A 127 18.82 6.47 9.26
C ARG A 127 18.76 6.04 10.73
N GLU A 128 17.62 6.26 11.40
CA GLU A 128 17.41 5.87 12.81
C GLU A 128 17.45 4.34 13.03
N THR A 129 17.10 3.56 12.01
CA THR A 129 17.02 2.09 12.08
C THR A 129 18.22 1.39 11.43
N GLY A 130 19.14 2.14 10.82
CA GLY A 130 20.29 1.60 10.09
C GLY A 130 19.91 0.92 8.76
N ARG A 131 18.72 1.20 8.21
CA ARG A 131 18.26 0.63 6.95
C ARG A 131 18.76 1.46 5.76
N ASP A 132 19.19 0.80 4.69
CA ASP A 132 19.41 1.46 3.40
C ASP A 132 18.05 1.83 2.78
N ARG A 133 17.86 3.13 2.53
CA ARG A 133 16.63 3.67 1.95
C ARG A 133 16.34 3.09 0.55
N SER A 134 17.38 2.79 -0.23
CA SER A 134 17.22 2.32 -1.61
C SER A 134 16.56 0.94 -1.72
N GLU A 135 16.53 0.18 -0.63
CA GLU A 135 15.89 -1.14 -0.55
C GLU A 135 14.36 -1.08 -0.38
N ILE A 136 13.80 0.13 -0.25
CA ILE A 136 12.36 0.34 -0.07
C ILE A 136 11.79 1.04 -1.31
N GLU A 137 10.95 0.34 -2.05
CA GLU A 137 10.26 0.90 -3.20
C GLU A 137 9.21 1.95 -2.79
N ASN A 138 9.08 3.01 -3.58
CA ASN A 138 8.04 4.02 -3.42
C ASN A 138 6.82 3.69 -4.27
N THR A 139 5.74 3.34 -3.60
CA THR A 139 4.46 3.06 -4.25
C THR A 139 3.45 4.14 -3.89
N PHE A 140 2.65 4.57 -4.87
CA PHE A 140 1.61 5.57 -4.69
C PHE A 140 0.24 5.00 -5.01
N GLN A 141 -0.69 5.11 -4.06
CA GLN A 141 -2.08 4.74 -4.25
C GLN A 141 -2.92 5.96 -4.60
N SER A 142 -3.74 5.85 -5.64
CA SER A 142 -4.69 6.90 -6.00
C SER A 142 -5.97 6.35 -6.62
N ARG A 143 -7.09 7.03 -6.37
CA ARG A 143 -8.30 6.84 -7.15
C ARG A 143 -8.10 7.41 -8.54
N THR A 144 -8.67 6.77 -9.55
CA THR A 144 -8.45 7.15 -10.95
C THR A 144 -9.77 7.19 -11.72
N VAL A 145 -10.01 8.31 -12.40
CA VAL A 145 -11.09 8.49 -13.37
C VAL A 145 -10.46 8.89 -14.69
N ILE A 146 -10.61 8.04 -15.70
CA ILE A 146 -10.07 8.30 -17.03
C ILE A 146 -11.19 8.15 -18.08
N ALA A 147 -11.21 9.09 -19.02
CA ALA A 147 -12.07 9.07 -20.20
C ALA A 147 -11.28 9.62 -21.40
N GLU A 148 -11.81 9.54 -22.62
CA GLU A 148 -11.09 10.02 -23.82
C GLU A 148 -10.79 11.52 -23.76
N LYS A 149 -11.67 12.30 -23.12
CA LYS A 149 -11.55 13.74 -22.94
C LYS A 149 -11.67 14.12 -21.48
N ASP A 150 -11.05 15.25 -21.13
CA ASP A 150 -11.07 15.79 -19.77
C ASP A 150 -12.51 16.08 -19.29
N GLU A 151 -13.36 16.64 -20.14
CA GLU A 151 -14.73 16.99 -19.74
C GLU A 151 -15.53 15.75 -19.30
N ASN A 152 -15.41 14.65 -20.06
CA ASN A 152 -16.06 13.38 -19.73
C ASN A 152 -15.52 12.76 -18.44
N ALA A 153 -14.21 12.85 -18.21
CA ALA A 153 -13.61 12.32 -16.99
C ALA A 153 -14.06 13.13 -15.77
N PHE A 154 -14.17 14.46 -15.89
CA PHE A 154 -14.62 15.31 -14.80
C PHE A 154 -16.11 15.16 -14.50
N GLU A 155 -16.95 15.06 -15.54
CA GLU A 155 -18.37 14.74 -15.37
C GLU A 155 -18.55 13.41 -14.62
N ARG A 156 -17.86 12.35 -15.08
CA ARG A 156 -17.89 11.04 -14.42
C ARG A 156 -17.38 11.08 -12.99
N ALA A 157 -16.37 11.90 -12.73
CA ALA A 157 -15.82 12.10 -11.40
C ALA A 157 -16.88 12.72 -10.46
N GLU A 158 -17.58 13.76 -10.90
CA GLU A 158 -18.64 14.37 -10.09
C GLU A 158 -19.82 13.41 -9.89
N GLU A 159 -20.24 12.64 -10.91
CA GLU A 159 -21.26 11.58 -10.73
C GLU A 159 -20.86 10.60 -9.62
N TRP A 160 -19.63 10.08 -9.67
CA TRP A 160 -19.12 9.13 -8.68
C TRP A 160 -19.13 9.71 -7.27
N ARG A 161 -18.80 11.00 -7.15
CA ARG A 161 -18.82 11.75 -5.89
C ARG A 161 -20.24 11.93 -5.37
N GLU A 162 -21.19 12.25 -6.25
CA GLU A 162 -22.61 12.42 -5.93
C GLU A 162 -23.25 11.11 -5.42
N GLU A 163 -22.99 10.00 -6.11
CA GLU A 163 -23.45 8.65 -5.72
C GLU A 163 -22.98 8.24 -4.31
N ARG A 164 -21.88 8.83 -3.83
CA ARG A 164 -21.22 8.51 -2.56
C ARG A 164 -21.30 9.65 -1.54
N LYS A 165 -22.18 10.62 -1.76
CA LYS A 165 -22.44 11.71 -0.81
C LYS A 165 -22.71 11.16 0.59
N GLY A 166 -21.92 11.61 1.57
CA GLY A 166 -22.03 11.20 2.97
C GLY A 166 -21.22 9.95 3.36
N ALA A 167 -20.62 9.24 2.41
CA ALA A 167 -19.72 8.11 2.66
C ALA A 167 -18.22 8.49 2.52
N VAL A 168 -17.94 9.68 1.98
CA VAL A 168 -16.63 10.08 1.44
C VAL A 168 -16.32 11.51 1.92
N ASP A 169 -15.76 11.63 3.11
CA ASP A 169 -15.12 12.86 3.59
C ASP A 169 -13.62 12.72 3.28
N ASP A 170 -13.27 12.79 1.99
CA ASP A 170 -12.17 11.96 1.49
C ASP A 170 -10.98 12.75 0.89
N PRO A 171 -9.86 12.86 1.63
CA PRO A 171 -8.56 13.23 1.07
C PRO A 171 -8.23 12.42 -0.20
N ASP A 172 -8.71 11.18 -0.34
CA ASP A 172 -8.47 10.35 -1.52
C ASP A 172 -9.02 11.00 -2.79
N TRP A 173 -10.13 11.73 -2.70
CA TRP A 173 -10.74 12.36 -3.86
C TRP A 173 -10.03 13.64 -4.29
N LYS A 174 -9.45 14.36 -3.33
CA LYS A 174 -8.71 15.61 -3.58
C LYS A 174 -7.52 15.37 -4.49
N PHE A 175 -6.80 14.27 -4.27
CA PHE A 175 -5.61 13.88 -5.03
C PHE A 175 -5.86 12.73 -6.01
N ALA A 176 -7.13 12.46 -6.32
CA ALA A 176 -7.50 11.50 -7.35
C ALA A 176 -6.99 11.97 -8.71
N ILE A 177 -6.48 11.03 -9.50
CA ILE A 177 -6.05 11.26 -10.88
C ILE A 177 -7.29 11.25 -11.77
N LYS A 178 -7.61 12.40 -12.37
CA LYS A 178 -8.85 12.60 -13.14
C LYS A 178 -8.52 13.29 -14.46
N GLY A 179 -8.93 12.72 -15.60
CA GLY A 179 -8.77 13.37 -16.90
C GLY A 179 -8.69 12.43 -18.10
N SER A 180 -8.29 13.00 -19.24
CA SER A 180 -7.85 12.31 -20.44
C SER A 180 -6.51 11.59 -20.24
N PRO A 181 -6.09 10.66 -21.12
CA PRO A 181 -4.77 10.05 -21.04
C PRO A 181 -3.62 11.05 -20.89
N LYS A 182 -3.66 12.15 -21.65
CA LYS A 182 -2.68 13.24 -21.60
C LYS A 182 -2.68 13.98 -20.25
N THR A 183 -3.84 14.15 -19.63
CA THR A 183 -3.95 14.78 -18.32
C THR A 183 -3.48 13.83 -17.22
N CYS A 184 -3.87 12.54 -17.29
CA CYS A 184 -3.37 11.51 -16.39
C CYS A 184 -1.85 11.38 -16.44
N GLU A 185 -1.26 11.35 -17.65
CA GLU A 185 0.19 11.35 -17.87
C GLU A 185 0.87 12.50 -17.12
N LYS A 186 0.43 13.75 -17.36
CA LYS A 186 1.02 14.93 -16.70
C LYS A 186 0.97 14.82 -15.19
N VAL A 187 -0.16 14.37 -14.63
CA VAL A 187 -0.31 14.22 -13.17
C VAL A 187 0.61 13.12 -12.66
N LEU A 188 0.62 11.94 -13.28
CA LEU A 188 1.49 10.83 -12.91
C LEU A 188 2.97 11.22 -12.97
N GLN A 189 3.37 11.97 -14.00
CA GLN A 189 4.74 12.47 -14.13
C GLN A 189 5.16 13.30 -12.93
N THR A 190 4.28 14.15 -12.37
CA THR A 190 4.62 14.92 -11.16
C THR A 190 4.94 14.02 -9.95
N TYR A 191 4.34 12.84 -9.86
CA TYR A 191 4.64 11.86 -8.81
C TYR A 191 5.93 11.07 -9.11
N VAL A 192 6.16 10.73 -10.38
CA VAL A 192 7.43 10.15 -10.83
C VAL A 192 8.61 11.09 -10.51
N ASP A 193 8.45 12.39 -10.76
CA ASP A 193 9.47 13.43 -10.51
C ASP A 193 9.85 13.57 -9.03
N VAL A 194 8.97 13.15 -8.11
CA VAL A 194 9.26 13.11 -6.66
C VAL A 194 9.72 11.73 -6.18
N GLY A 195 9.84 10.76 -7.08
CA GLY A 195 10.45 9.45 -6.79
C GLY A 195 9.46 8.30 -6.59
N VAL A 196 8.20 8.42 -7.04
CA VAL A 196 7.29 7.28 -7.14
C VAL A 196 7.74 6.35 -8.27
N THR A 197 7.85 5.06 -7.99
CA THR A 197 8.26 4.03 -8.96
C THR A 197 7.13 3.07 -9.30
N HIS A 198 6.10 2.97 -8.45
CA HIS A 198 4.95 2.09 -8.66
C HIS A 198 3.64 2.80 -8.35
N PHE A 199 2.62 2.57 -9.18
CA PHE A 199 1.29 3.12 -8.96
C PHE A 199 0.26 2.02 -8.71
N THR A 200 -0.49 2.13 -7.61
CA THR A 200 -1.67 1.30 -7.31
C THR A 200 -2.92 2.12 -7.58
N LEU A 201 -3.53 1.93 -8.75
CA LEU A 201 -4.64 2.75 -9.22
C LEU A 201 -5.99 2.07 -8.99
N LEU A 202 -6.91 2.77 -8.32
CA LEU A 202 -8.28 2.33 -8.11
C LEU A 202 -9.20 3.05 -9.08
N PHE A 203 -9.62 2.37 -10.13
CA PHE A 203 -10.55 2.93 -11.11
C PHE A 203 -11.95 3.08 -10.49
N ALA A 204 -12.53 4.28 -10.66
CA ALA A 204 -13.81 4.64 -10.06
C ALA A 204 -15.00 3.81 -10.57
N ASP A 205 -14.89 3.25 -11.77
CA ASP A 205 -15.92 2.41 -12.39
C ASP A 205 -15.45 0.95 -12.51
N PRO A 206 -15.65 0.12 -11.47
CA PRO A 206 -15.23 -1.27 -11.49
C PRO A 206 -16.16 -2.18 -12.31
N ALA A 207 -17.32 -1.68 -12.78
CA ALA A 207 -18.28 -2.48 -13.53
C ALA A 207 -17.88 -2.70 -15.00
N THR A 208 -16.85 -1.99 -15.46
CA THR A 208 -16.36 -2.04 -16.84
C THR A 208 -14.84 -2.03 -16.90
N LEU A 209 -14.29 -2.74 -17.89
CA LEU A 209 -12.84 -2.71 -18.17
C LEU A 209 -12.43 -1.52 -19.02
N LYS A 210 -13.36 -0.72 -19.55
CA LYS A 210 -13.04 0.37 -20.48
C LYS A 210 -12.03 1.39 -19.91
N PRO A 211 -12.18 1.90 -18.67
CA PRO A 211 -11.20 2.85 -18.13
C PRO A 211 -9.81 2.21 -17.95
N LEU A 212 -9.78 0.95 -17.51
CA LEU A 212 -8.54 0.19 -17.35
C LEU A 212 -7.86 -0.06 -18.71
N GLN A 213 -8.61 -0.43 -19.74
CA GLN A 213 -8.10 -0.64 -21.09
C GLN A 213 -7.59 0.67 -21.71
N LEU A 214 -8.33 1.76 -21.54
CA LEU A 214 -7.90 3.08 -21.99
C LEU A 214 -6.57 3.48 -21.32
N PHE A 215 -6.48 3.32 -20.00
CA PHE A 215 -5.25 3.58 -19.27
C PHE A 215 -4.09 2.69 -19.74
N ALA A 216 -4.35 1.39 -19.92
CA ALA A 216 -3.34 0.42 -20.34
C ALA A 216 -2.81 0.68 -21.75
N ASN A 217 -3.65 1.17 -22.66
CA ASN A 217 -3.29 1.40 -24.05
C ASN A 217 -2.68 2.79 -24.29
N GLU A 218 -3.15 3.82 -23.57
CA GLU A 218 -2.78 5.21 -23.85
C GLU A 218 -1.82 5.80 -22.81
N VAL A 219 -1.79 5.30 -21.57
CA VAL A 219 -0.99 5.90 -20.49
C VAL A 219 0.23 5.04 -20.14
N ILE A 220 0.05 3.73 -19.91
CA ILE A 220 1.17 2.84 -19.55
C ILE A 220 2.33 2.90 -20.54
N PRO A 221 2.13 2.91 -21.88
CA PRO A 221 3.24 2.92 -22.83
C PRO A 221 4.13 4.16 -22.77
N ILE A 222 3.66 5.25 -22.14
CA ILE A 222 4.42 6.50 -22.01
C ILE A 222 5.54 6.36 -20.96
N PHE A 223 5.33 5.51 -19.94
CA PHE A 223 6.25 5.33 -18.81
C PHE A 223 7.15 4.08 -18.95
N ARG A 224 7.23 3.49 -20.15
CA ARG A 224 8.03 2.28 -20.43
C ARG A 224 9.44 2.60 -20.90
#